data_AF-U4L9R8-F1
#
_entry.id   AF-U4L9R8-F1
#
_cell.length_a   1.000
_cell.length_b   1.000
_cell.length_c   1.000
_cell.angle_alpha   90.00
_cell.angle_beta   90.00
_cell.angle_gamma   90.00
#
_symmetry.space_group_name_H-M   'P 1'
#
loop_
_entity.id
_entity.type
_entity.pdbx_description
1 polymer ?
#
loop_
_entity_poly.entity_id
_entity_poly.type
_entity_poly.pdbx_seq_one_letter_code
_entity_poly.pdbx_strand_id
1 'polypeptide(L)'
;MDRTPSLASTFSFVSTNRPRQKLQPNIIYHRVYDNLPTRSELAPSQLTDEGVHHLPVPPPPPGPSSPRRDRTGILATAPISPRPQNQNQNQNQSSRPELTQTKKLRLVCISDTHNHASIPLPLGDILIHAGDLTNQGLHKELSKQLLWLQSQPHELKLIISGNHDGRTLDPSYSRKSQLPEDETTENNLALFFTPEAEEKGIIYLCHEARTLKLKDGRVIKVFASPLSPSEDGLWGFGYPEPEYLERSPWANIPEDTDVVITHTPARYHLDASPDFPAGRGPGGNHGCEYLRQALWGVRPLLHVCGHIHQGRGVEKVRWDTEQRHVKYKEIEVKRIEDPFPDKARRQFLVDTVRRERIERGKETLMVNASIATGSWKRGEGHPKAWGKPVVVDLEVTCVTETVQETLERSGRAQEQPRPRPSW
;
A
#
# COMPACT_ATOMS: atom_id res chain seq x y z
N MET A 1 -84.23 -8.39 -8.87
CA MET A 1 -84.40 -9.22 -7.66
C MET A 1 -83.03 -9.31 -7.00
N ASP A 2 -82.65 -8.29 -6.23
CA ASP A 2 -82.95 -8.11 -4.78
C ASP A 2 -81.89 -8.85 -3.95
N ARG A 3 -81.04 -8.27 -3.08
CA ARG A 3 -81.14 -7.07 -2.21
C ARG A 3 -79.74 -6.56 -1.79
N THR A 4 -79.62 -5.24 -1.58
CA THR A 4 -78.67 -4.56 -0.67
C THR A 4 -79.29 -4.46 0.75
N PRO A 5 -78.77 -3.74 1.79
CA PRO A 5 -77.43 -3.29 2.25
C PRO A 5 -77.21 -3.58 3.78
N SER A 6 -76.14 -3.05 4.44
CA SER A 6 -76.09 -2.58 5.88
C SER A 6 -74.65 -2.65 6.48
N LEU A 7 -73.92 -1.55 6.63
CA LEU A 7 -73.71 -0.69 7.83
C LEU A 7 -72.71 -1.19 8.92
N ALA A 8 -71.55 -0.51 8.94
CA ALA A 8 -70.93 0.26 10.04
C ALA A 8 -70.60 -0.32 11.45
N SER A 9 -69.46 0.21 11.97
CA SER A 9 -68.91 0.23 13.34
C SER A 9 -68.17 -1.05 13.78
N THR A 10 -67.02 -1.04 14.48
CA THR A 10 -66.44 -0.08 15.43
C THR A 10 -64.92 -0.30 15.58
N PHE A 11 -64.23 0.72 16.08
CA PHE A 11 -62.81 0.82 16.44
C PHE A 11 -62.19 -0.38 17.17
N SER A 12 -60.95 -0.70 16.81
CA SER A 12 -59.91 -1.06 17.79
C SER A 12 -58.54 -0.61 17.30
N PHE A 13 -58.02 0.44 17.95
CA PHE A 13 -56.61 0.83 17.91
C PHE A 13 -55.75 -0.37 18.30
N VAL A 14 -54.90 -0.85 17.40
CA VAL A 14 -53.71 -1.61 17.79
C VAL A 14 -52.51 -0.77 17.40
N SER A 15 -51.99 -0.11 18.44
CA SER A 15 -50.66 0.47 18.47
C SER A 15 -49.65 -0.65 18.17
N THR A 16 -49.02 -0.60 16.99
CA THR A 16 -47.72 -1.25 16.80
C THR A 16 -46.68 -0.17 16.64
N ASN A 17 -46.10 0.19 17.79
CA ASN A 17 -44.77 0.79 17.89
C ASN A 17 -43.85 0.20 16.81
N ARG A 18 -43.52 0.97 15.78
CA ARG A 18 -42.30 0.71 15.00
C ARG A 18 -41.13 1.20 15.85
N PRO A 19 -40.26 0.33 16.39
CA PRO A 19 -39.03 0.83 16.94
C PRO A 19 -38.18 1.35 15.77
N ARG A 20 -37.75 2.61 15.88
CA ARG A 20 -36.64 3.15 15.11
C ARG A 20 -35.49 2.14 15.20
N GLN A 21 -35.13 1.50 14.09
CA GLN A 21 -33.90 0.73 13.99
C GLN A 21 -32.75 1.72 14.24
N LYS A 22 -32.22 1.68 15.46
CA LYS A 22 -30.93 2.27 15.78
C LYS A 22 -29.90 1.56 14.91
N LEU A 23 -29.25 2.30 14.03
CA LEU A 23 -27.99 1.92 13.42
C LEU A 23 -27.07 1.40 14.54
N GLN A 24 -26.76 0.10 14.53
CA GLN A 24 -25.71 -0.42 15.38
C GLN A 24 -24.36 -0.06 14.72
N PRO A 25 -23.38 0.42 15.48
CA PRO A 25 -22.03 0.63 14.95
C PRO A 25 -21.46 -0.72 14.51
N ASN A 26 -20.95 -0.78 13.28
CA ASN A 26 -20.24 -1.93 12.75
C ASN A 26 -19.09 -2.26 13.70
N ILE A 27 -19.20 -3.41 14.37
CA ILE A 27 -18.23 -3.93 15.32
C ILE A 27 -16.99 -4.34 14.53
N ILE A 28 -15.92 -3.57 14.72
CA ILE A 28 -14.56 -3.89 14.28
C ILE A 28 -14.14 -5.16 15.01
N TYR A 29 -13.84 -6.24 14.29
CA TYR A 29 -13.19 -7.43 14.88
C TYR A 29 -11.70 -7.15 15.12
N HIS A 30 -11.43 -6.25 16.06
CA HIS A 30 -10.28 -6.32 16.94
C HIS A 30 -10.81 -5.88 18.29
N ARG A 31 -11.07 -6.84 19.19
CA ARG A 31 -11.19 -6.51 20.62
C ARG A 31 -9.95 -5.70 20.97
N VAL A 32 -10.16 -4.45 21.37
CA VAL A 32 -9.20 -3.75 22.22
C VAL A 32 -9.10 -4.62 23.47
N TYR A 33 -7.99 -5.33 23.57
CA TYR A 33 -7.70 -6.19 24.70
C TYR A 33 -7.33 -5.28 25.88
N ASP A 34 -8.30 -4.99 26.76
CA ASP A 34 -8.01 -4.42 28.08
C ASP A 34 -7.16 -5.39 28.94
N ASN A 35 -7.13 -6.68 28.57
CA ASN A 35 -6.26 -7.73 29.12
C ASN A 35 -5.74 -8.62 27.98
N LEU A 36 -4.48 -9.10 28.09
CA LEU A 36 -3.85 -9.98 27.11
C LEU A 36 -4.77 -11.17 26.73
N PRO A 37 -4.98 -11.47 25.43
CA PRO A 37 -5.81 -12.59 24.99
C PRO A 37 -5.26 -13.94 25.45
N THR A 38 -6.16 -14.89 25.64
CA THR A 38 -5.77 -16.28 25.83
C THR A 38 -5.30 -16.89 24.49
N ARG A 39 -4.40 -17.88 24.52
CA ARG A 39 -3.81 -18.52 23.31
C ARG A 39 -4.88 -19.04 22.34
N SER A 40 -6.07 -19.38 22.83
CA SER A 40 -7.23 -19.83 22.04
C SER A 40 -7.95 -18.73 21.26
N GLU A 41 -7.65 -17.45 21.51
CA GLU A 41 -8.31 -16.29 20.90
C GLU A 41 -7.44 -15.59 19.84
N LEU A 42 -6.24 -16.10 19.57
CA LEU A 42 -5.31 -15.58 18.55
C LEU A 42 -5.41 -16.41 17.26
N ALA A 43 -5.34 -15.73 16.10
CA ALA A 43 -5.23 -16.42 14.82
C ALA A 43 -3.87 -17.16 14.73
N PRO A 44 -3.76 -18.29 13.99
CA PRO A 44 -2.51 -19.04 13.89
C PRO A 44 -1.30 -18.23 13.42
N SER A 45 -1.51 -17.22 12.56
CA SER A 45 -0.47 -16.28 12.10
C SER A 45 0.02 -15.30 13.17
N GLN A 46 -0.67 -15.20 14.31
CA GLN A 46 -0.33 -14.36 15.46
C GLN A 46 0.37 -15.15 16.58
N LEU A 47 0.47 -16.48 16.43
CA LEU A 47 1.14 -17.35 17.38
C LEU A 47 2.55 -17.63 16.88
N THR A 48 3.55 -17.00 17.48
CA THR A 48 4.90 -17.59 17.47
C THR A 48 4.89 -18.76 18.46
N ASP A 49 5.52 -19.89 18.14
CA ASP A 49 5.52 -21.10 18.98
C ASP A 49 6.09 -20.91 20.41
N GLU A 50 6.62 -19.73 20.71
CA GLU A 50 7.12 -19.35 22.03
C GLU A 50 6.00 -18.77 22.91
N GLY A 51 5.12 -19.64 23.38
CA GLY A 51 4.08 -19.33 24.37
C GLY A 51 4.33 -20.04 25.70
N VAL A 52 4.92 -19.31 26.66
CA VAL A 52 4.87 -19.51 28.12
C VAL A 52 5.33 -20.89 28.64
N HIS A 53 6.62 -21.02 28.89
CA HIS A 53 7.13 -21.92 29.92
C HIS A 53 8.00 -21.13 30.91
N HIS A 54 7.82 -21.45 32.20
CA HIS A 54 8.69 -21.00 33.29
C HIS A 54 10.16 -21.08 32.88
N LEU A 55 10.86 -19.95 32.93
CA LEU A 55 12.31 -19.91 32.86
C LEU A 55 12.88 -20.89 33.91
N PRO A 56 13.73 -21.86 33.54
CA PRO A 56 14.67 -22.41 34.50
C PRO A 56 15.64 -21.26 34.83
N VAL A 57 15.70 -20.89 36.11
CA VAL A 57 16.75 -20.01 36.63
C VAL A 57 18.10 -20.61 36.21
N PRO A 58 18.98 -19.88 35.49
CA PRO A 58 20.31 -20.39 35.21
C PRO A 58 21.06 -20.55 36.54
N PRO A 59 21.82 -21.64 36.74
CA PRO A 59 22.61 -21.79 37.96
C PRO A 59 23.62 -20.63 38.06
N PRO A 60 23.96 -20.18 39.27
CA PRO A 60 24.94 -19.12 39.45
C PRO A 60 26.29 -19.54 38.85
N PRO A 61 27.10 -18.58 38.36
CA PRO A 61 28.40 -18.90 37.79
C PRO A 61 29.28 -19.59 38.84
N PRO A 62 30.10 -20.58 38.46
CA PRO A 62 30.98 -21.24 39.40
C PRO A 62 31.99 -20.21 39.94
N GLY A 63 32.02 -20.08 41.26
CA GLY A 63 33.04 -19.30 41.97
C GLY A 63 34.45 -19.89 41.75
N PRO A 64 35.51 -19.10 41.97
CA PRO A 64 36.87 -19.52 41.65
C PRO A 64 37.32 -20.64 42.57
N SER A 65 37.50 -21.83 42.01
CA SER A 65 38.21 -22.92 42.65
C SER A 65 39.72 -22.62 42.65
N SER A 66 40.26 -22.36 43.83
CA SER A 66 41.70 -22.50 44.08
C SER A 66 42.09 -23.98 44.02
N PRO A 67 43.27 -24.32 43.50
CA PRO A 67 44.19 -25.09 44.33
C PRO A 67 45.62 -24.56 44.32
N ARG A 68 46.31 -24.96 45.40
CA ARG A 68 47.64 -24.57 45.84
C ARG A 68 48.78 -25.03 44.90
N ARG A 69 49.80 -24.16 44.82
CA ARG A 69 51.27 -24.36 44.81
C ARG A 69 51.84 -25.60 44.10
N ASP A 70 52.75 -25.36 43.16
CA ASP A 70 54.18 -25.49 43.48
C ASP A 70 55.13 -24.72 42.54
N ARG A 71 56.32 -24.47 43.08
CA ARG A 71 57.38 -23.52 42.71
C ARG A 71 58.23 -23.90 41.49
N THR A 72 58.71 -22.89 40.77
CA THR A 72 60.15 -22.56 40.47
C THR A 72 60.17 -21.23 39.68
N GLY A 73 60.76 -20.14 40.20
CA GLY A 73 62.12 -19.64 39.90
C GLY A 73 62.15 -18.87 38.56
N ILE A 74 62.68 -17.67 38.33
CA ILE A 74 63.69 -16.78 38.95
C ILE A 74 63.65 -15.45 38.12
N LEU A 75 63.84 -14.28 38.78
CA LEU A 75 64.40 -12.96 38.34
C LEU A 75 64.08 -12.38 36.92
N ALA A 76 63.86 -11.08 36.65
CA ALA A 76 64.41 -9.84 37.22
C ALA A 76 63.68 -8.57 36.67
N THR A 77 63.71 -7.51 37.49
CA THR A 77 63.92 -6.07 37.19
C THR A 77 62.91 -5.20 36.40
N ALA A 78 62.60 -4.08 37.06
CA ALA A 78 61.83 -2.86 36.73
C ALA A 78 62.44 -2.00 35.58
N PRO A 79 62.00 -0.75 35.25
CA PRO A 79 60.95 0.08 35.86
C PRO A 79 60.00 0.85 34.90
N ILE A 80 59.03 1.49 35.54
CA ILE A 80 58.04 2.45 35.05
C ILE A 80 58.71 3.77 34.61
N SER A 81 58.30 4.32 33.46
CA SER A 81 58.23 5.78 33.24
C SER A 81 57.24 6.13 32.10
N PRO A 82 56.58 7.31 32.15
CA PRO A 82 55.38 7.62 31.35
C PRO A 82 55.69 8.49 30.12
N ARG A 83 54.85 8.42 29.08
CA ARG A 83 54.81 9.37 27.94
C ARG A 83 53.56 9.11 27.07
N PRO A 84 53.12 10.07 26.23
CA PRO A 84 52.37 11.27 26.62
C PRO A 84 50.98 11.31 25.95
N GLN A 85 50.10 12.16 26.46
CA GLN A 85 48.86 12.54 25.78
C GLN A 85 49.20 13.23 24.45
N ASN A 86 48.75 12.66 23.34
CA ASN A 86 48.70 13.37 22.06
C ASN A 86 47.24 13.67 21.73
N GLN A 87 46.89 14.94 21.93
CA GLN A 87 45.67 15.54 21.42
C GLN A 87 45.78 15.56 19.89
N ASN A 88 44.89 14.84 19.20
CA ASN A 88 44.51 15.18 17.84
C ASN A 88 43.02 15.50 17.85
N GLN A 89 42.74 16.78 17.99
CA GLN A 89 41.48 17.39 17.61
C GLN A 89 41.33 17.23 16.09
N ASN A 90 40.59 16.21 15.65
CA ASN A 90 40.00 16.25 14.32
C ASN A 90 38.58 16.80 14.47
N GLN A 91 38.43 17.98 13.91
CA GLN A 91 37.22 18.79 13.88
C GLN A 91 36.07 17.95 13.33
N ASN A 92 34.99 17.88 14.12
CA ASN A 92 33.66 17.51 13.63
C ASN A 92 33.33 18.43 12.44
N GLN A 93 33.45 17.91 11.22
CA GLN A 93 32.69 18.42 10.09
C GLN A 93 31.22 18.11 10.40
N SER A 94 30.59 19.07 11.08
CA SER A 94 29.15 19.22 11.16
C SER A 94 28.60 19.23 9.74
N SER A 95 28.02 18.10 9.30
CA SER A 95 27.15 18.07 8.13
C SER A 95 26.05 19.11 8.35
N ARG A 96 26.04 20.15 7.50
CA ARG A 96 24.97 21.14 7.43
C ARG A 96 23.66 20.36 7.26
N PRO A 97 22.59 20.60 8.07
CA PRO A 97 21.32 19.96 7.79
C PRO A 97 20.89 20.40 6.40
N GLU A 98 20.78 19.43 5.50
CA GLU A 98 20.20 19.61 4.18
C GLU A 98 18.83 20.24 4.41
N LEU A 99 18.63 21.48 3.98
CA LEU A 99 17.33 22.17 4.07
C LEU A 99 16.38 21.46 3.10
N THR A 100 15.82 20.34 3.54
CA THR A 100 14.80 19.59 2.82
C THR A 100 13.52 20.41 2.87
N GLN A 101 13.31 21.25 1.85
CA GLN A 101 12.03 21.92 1.68
C GLN A 101 10.97 20.87 1.36
N THR A 102 9.88 20.88 2.09
CA THR A 102 8.70 20.09 1.74
C THR A 102 7.76 20.94 0.89
N LYS A 103 7.08 20.29 -0.06
CA LYS A 103 6.04 20.89 -0.88
C LYS A 103 4.83 19.98 -0.94
N LYS A 104 3.67 20.59 -1.17
CA LYS A 104 2.45 19.85 -1.45
C LYS A 104 2.52 19.17 -2.81
N LEU A 105 2.13 17.91 -2.88
CA LEU A 105 1.93 17.13 -4.09
C LEU A 105 0.47 16.64 -4.14
N ARG A 106 -0.21 16.88 -5.25
CA ARG A 106 -1.59 16.44 -5.47
C ARG A 106 -1.63 15.18 -6.33
N LEU A 107 -2.08 14.10 -5.74
CA LEU A 107 -2.30 12.81 -6.39
C LEU A 107 -3.78 12.65 -6.74
N VAL A 108 -4.09 12.28 -7.98
CA VAL A 108 -5.45 11.90 -8.40
C VAL A 108 -5.47 10.39 -8.54
N CYS A 109 -6.26 9.72 -7.72
CA CYS A 109 -6.30 8.27 -7.62
C CYS A 109 -7.62 7.73 -8.22
N ILE A 110 -7.48 6.80 -9.17
CA ILE A 110 -8.56 6.05 -9.79
C ILE A 110 -8.15 4.58 -9.95
N SER A 111 -9.14 3.72 -10.16
CA SER A 111 -8.97 2.31 -10.52
C SER A 111 -10.26 1.82 -11.16
N ASP A 112 -10.24 0.63 -11.75
CA ASP A 112 -11.45 -0.08 -12.18
C ASP A 112 -12.30 0.76 -13.14
N THR A 113 -11.65 1.27 -14.18
CA THR A 113 -12.34 2.09 -15.18
C THR A 113 -13.06 1.21 -16.21
N HIS A 114 -12.68 -0.06 -16.38
CA HIS A 114 -13.46 -1.06 -17.15
C HIS A 114 -13.93 -0.50 -18.51
N ASN A 115 -12.98 0.00 -19.32
CA ASN A 115 -13.18 0.66 -20.62
C ASN A 115 -13.80 2.08 -20.59
N HIS A 116 -14.07 2.66 -19.42
CA HIS A 116 -14.66 3.99 -19.29
C HIS A 116 -13.63 5.13 -19.41
N ALA A 117 -13.09 5.30 -20.62
CA ALA A 117 -12.11 6.30 -21.01
C ALA A 117 -12.68 7.73 -21.19
N SER A 118 -13.61 8.16 -20.33
CA SER A 118 -14.25 9.48 -20.41
C SER A 118 -14.61 10.08 -19.05
N ILE A 119 -14.05 9.53 -17.97
CA ILE A 119 -14.28 10.04 -16.62
C ILE A 119 -13.66 11.44 -16.50
N PRO A 120 -14.41 12.46 -16.07
CA PRO A 120 -13.84 13.77 -15.81
C PRO A 120 -12.85 13.72 -14.64
N LEU A 121 -11.57 13.97 -14.90
CA LEU A 121 -10.54 14.00 -13.87
C LEU A 121 -10.27 15.44 -13.40
N PRO A 122 -10.15 15.68 -12.09
CA PRO A 122 -9.70 16.96 -11.58
C PRO A 122 -8.22 17.21 -11.89
N LEU A 123 -7.78 18.45 -11.75
CA LEU A 123 -6.35 18.79 -11.85
C LEU A 123 -5.56 18.21 -10.67
N GLY A 124 -4.39 17.68 -10.97
CA GLY A 124 -3.38 17.25 -10.01
C GLY A 124 -2.01 17.14 -10.67
N ASP A 125 -1.00 16.84 -9.86
CA ASP A 125 0.38 16.71 -10.31
C ASP A 125 0.63 15.32 -10.90
N ILE A 126 0.17 14.27 -10.21
CA ILE A 126 0.29 12.87 -10.65
C ILE A 126 -1.10 12.22 -10.70
N LEU A 127 -1.40 11.51 -11.77
CA LEU A 127 -2.53 10.59 -11.86
C LEU A 127 -2.05 9.17 -11.54
N ILE A 128 -2.79 8.44 -10.71
CA ILE A 128 -2.56 7.02 -10.40
C ILE A 128 -3.78 6.23 -10.88
N HIS A 129 -3.54 5.22 -11.73
CA HIS A 129 -4.53 4.23 -12.11
C HIS A 129 -4.14 2.85 -11.53
N ALA A 130 -4.87 2.38 -10.52
CA ALA A 130 -4.53 1.17 -9.75
C ALA A 130 -5.09 -0.14 -10.36
N GLY A 131 -5.04 -0.26 -11.69
CA GLY A 131 -5.45 -1.47 -12.41
C GLY A 131 -6.90 -1.48 -12.92
N ASP A 132 -7.21 -2.49 -13.72
CA ASP A 132 -8.48 -2.70 -14.42
C ASP A 132 -8.84 -1.51 -15.33
N LEU A 133 -7.92 -1.19 -16.23
CA LEU A 133 -8.16 -0.19 -17.29
C LEU A 133 -9.25 -0.68 -18.24
N THR A 134 -9.27 -1.98 -18.50
CA THR A 134 -10.06 -2.63 -19.53
C THR A 134 -10.98 -3.71 -18.96
N ASN A 135 -11.88 -4.25 -19.78
CA ASN A 135 -12.70 -5.39 -19.37
C ASN A 135 -12.03 -6.73 -19.68
N GLN A 136 -11.20 -6.79 -20.73
CA GLN A 136 -10.66 -8.03 -21.28
C GLN A 136 -9.17 -7.94 -21.65
N GLY A 137 -8.51 -6.79 -21.46
CA GLY A 137 -7.11 -6.60 -21.78
C GLY A 137 -6.82 -6.56 -23.28
N LEU A 138 -7.80 -6.36 -24.16
CA LEU A 138 -7.55 -6.40 -25.61
C LEU A 138 -6.81 -5.15 -26.10
N HIS A 139 -6.02 -5.25 -27.17
CA HIS A 139 -5.22 -4.16 -27.73
C HIS A 139 -6.04 -2.92 -28.02
N LYS A 140 -7.24 -3.10 -28.59
CA LYS A 140 -8.16 -1.99 -28.88
C LYS A 140 -8.66 -1.30 -27.61
N GLU A 141 -8.90 -2.07 -26.55
CA GLU A 141 -9.33 -1.53 -25.25
C GLU A 141 -8.20 -0.73 -24.61
N LEU A 142 -7.00 -1.32 -24.56
CA LEU A 142 -5.78 -0.71 -24.04
C LEU A 142 -5.42 0.57 -24.80
N SER A 143 -5.40 0.52 -26.13
CA SER A 143 -5.13 1.68 -26.99
C SER A 143 -6.10 2.83 -26.70
N LYS A 144 -7.40 2.55 -26.57
CA LYS A 144 -8.40 3.57 -26.25
C LYS A 144 -8.19 4.18 -24.87
N GLN A 145 -7.88 3.36 -23.86
CA GLN A 145 -7.57 3.83 -22.52
C GLN A 145 -6.32 4.70 -22.49
N LEU A 146 -5.26 4.27 -23.18
CA LEU A 146 -4.00 4.99 -23.23
C LEU A 146 -4.16 6.36 -23.90
N LEU A 147 -4.88 6.45 -25.02
CA LEU A 147 -5.18 7.72 -25.67
C LEU A 147 -5.89 8.70 -24.71
N TRP A 148 -6.86 8.22 -23.93
CA TRP A 148 -7.52 9.02 -22.91
C TRP A 148 -6.57 9.45 -21.80
N LEU A 149 -5.74 8.54 -21.27
CA LEU A 149 -4.75 8.85 -20.23
C LEU A 149 -3.71 9.87 -20.70
N GLN A 150 -3.22 9.74 -21.94
CA GLN A 150 -2.28 10.67 -22.57
C GLN A 150 -2.85 12.08 -22.70
N SER A 151 -4.17 12.21 -22.92
CA SER A 151 -4.85 13.52 -22.99
C SER A 151 -5.00 14.22 -21.64
N GLN A 152 -4.72 13.54 -20.52
CA GLN A 152 -4.92 14.13 -19.20
C GLN A 152 -3.79 15.13 -18.84
N PRO A 153 -4.10 16.21 -18.10
CA PRO A 153 -3.17 17.32 -17.89
C PRO A 153 -2.09 17.07 -16.82
N HIS A 154 -2.17 15.95 -16.08
CA HIS A 154 -1.22 15.57 -15.04
C HIS A 154 0.20 15.44 -15.61
N GLU A 155 1.22 15.82 -14.85
CA GLU A 155 2.61 15.74 -15.30
C GLU A 155 3.03 14.28 -15.51
N LEU A 156 2.73 13.43 -14.51
CA LEU A 156 2.99 11.99 -14.56
C LEU A 156 1.68 11.21 -14.42
N LYS A 157 1.60 10.05 -15.10
CA LYS A 157 0.49 9.10 -15.01
C LYS A 157 1.05 7.72 -14.68
N LEU A 158 0.93 7.30 -13.43
CA LEU A 158 1.36 6.00 -12.96
C LEU A 158 0.26 4.99 -13.21
N ILE A 159 0.57 3.93 -13.93
CA ILE A 159 -0.39 2.92 -14.35
C ILE A 159 0.14 1.55 -13.93
N ILE A 160 -0.69 0.81 -13.21
CA ILE A 160 -0.51 -0.63 -13.06
C ILE A 160 -1.66 -1.33 -13.79
N SER A 161 -1.45 -2.59 -14.16
CA SER A 161 -2.51 -3.47 -14.61
C SER A 161 -3.37 -3.97 -13.44
N GLY A 162 -4.57 -4.45 -13.75
CA GLY A 162 -5.39 -5.27 -12.86
C GLY A 162 -5.70 -6.64 -13.47
N ASN A 163 -6.56 -7.41 -12.81
CA ASN A 163 -6.84 -8.78 -13.21
C ASN A 163 -7.57 -8.87 -14.56
N HIS A 164 -8.27 -7.80 -14.98
CA HIS A 164 -8.95 -7.72 -16.28
C HIS A 164 -8.00 -7.37 -17.44
N ASP A 165 -6.86 -6.74 -17.16
CA ASP A 165 -5.90 -6.35 -18.20
C ASP A 165 -4.94 -7.51 -18.54
N GLY A 166 -4.79 -8.47 -17.61
CA GLY A 166 -3.76 -9.51 -17.69
C GLY A 166 -3.97 -10.56 -18.78
N ARG A 167 -5.14 -10.62 -19.45
CA ARG A 167 -5.33 -11.53 -20.58
C ARG A 167 -4.25 -11.36 -21.65
N THR A 168 -3.81 -10.13 -21.89
CA THR A 168 -2.69 -9.83 -22.79
C THR A 168 -1.47 -9.29 -22.04
N LEU A 169 -1.64 -8.55 -20.95
CA LEU A 169 -0.51 -7.90 -20.26
C LEU A 169 0.22 -8.78 -19.24
N ASP A 170 -0.34 -9.92 -18.83
CA ASP A 170 0.33 -10.86 -17.92
C ASP A 170 1.04 -11.97 -18.71
N PRO A 171 2.38 -12.02 -18.71
CA PRO A 171 3.12 -13.09 -19.37
C PRO A 171 2.77 -14.47 -18.82
N SER A 172 2.44 -14.58 -17.53
CA SER A 172 2.20 -15.82 -16.79
C SER A 172 0.77 -16.34 -16.89
N TYR A 173 -0.16 -15.56 -17.45
CA TYR A 173 -1.54 -15.97 -17.60
C TYR A 173 -1.64 -17.17 -18.56
N SER A 174 -2.09 -18.31 -18.05
CA SER A 174 -2.03 -19.61 -18.74
C SER A 174 -3.11 -19.79 -19.82
N ARG A 175 -4.18 -18.99 -19.80
CA ARG A 175 -5.31 -19.06 -20.76
C ARG A 175 -5.20 -18.04 -21.89
N LYS A 176 -4.02 -17.89 -22.48
CA LYS A 176 -3.83 -17.11 -23.73
C LYS A 176 -4.44 -17.79 -24.96
N SER A 177 -4.74 -19.09 -24.88
CA SER A 177 -5.35 -19.84 -25.97
C SER A 177 -6.65 -19.16 -26.40
N GLN A 178 -6.78 -18.80 -27.68
CA GLN A 178 -7.87 -18.06 -28.35
C GLN A 178 -7.63 -16.55 -28.58
N LEU A 179 -6.45 -16.00 -28.28
CA LEU A 179 -6.12 -14.65 -28.75
C LEU A 179 -5.61 -14.68 -30.21
N PRO A 180 -5.99 -13.70 -31.04
CA PRO A 180 -5.34 -13.43 -32.33
C PRO A 180 -3.81 -13.30 -32.21
N GLU A 181 -3.10 -13.60 -33.30
CA GLU A 181 -1.63 -13.59 -33.34
C GLU A 181 -1.03 -12.20 -33.06
N ASP A 182 -1.78 -11.13 -33.31
CA ASP A 182 -1.40 -9.73 -33.07
C ASP A 182 -1.65 -9.24 -31.63
N GLU A 183 -2.43 -9.96 -30.83
CA GLU A 183 -2.79 -9.63 -29.43
C GLU A 183 -1.74 -10.16 -28.43
N THR A 184 -0.46 -10.06 -28.76
CA THR A 184 0.63 -10.54 -27.92
C THR A 184 0.88 -9.63 -26.71
N THR A 185 1.48 -10.20 -25.66
CA THR A 185 1.92 -9.43 -24.49
C THR A 185 2.93 -8.35 -24.86
N GLU A 186 3.85 -8.64 -25.78
CA GLU A 186 4.85 -7.69 -26.25
C GLU A 186 4.22 -6.48 -26.96
N ASN A 187 3.32 -6.73 -27.92
CA ASN A 187 2.64 -5.68 -28.68
C ASN A 187 1.79 -4.78 -27.76
N ASN A 188 1.09 -5.40 -26.80
CA ASN A 188 0.24 -4.68 -25.88
C ASN A 188 1.02 -3.88 -24.83
N LEU A 189 2.14 -4.42 -24.33
CA LEU A 189 3.03 -3.66 -23.46
C LEU A 189 3.70 -2.50 -24.20
N ALA A 190 4.07 -2.68 -25.46
CA ALA A 190 4.75 -1.65 -26.26
C ALA A 190 3.96 -0.33 -26.34
N LEU A 191 2.62 -0.37 -26.24
CA LEU A 191 1.78 0.83 -26.17
C LEU A 191 2.24 1.80 -25.07
N PHE A 192 2.62 1.29 -23.90
CA PHE A 192 3.01 2.10 -22.74
C PHE A 192 4.44 2.67 -22.83
N PHE A 193 5.25 2.20 -23.77
CA PHE A 193 6.67 2.55 -23.90
C PHE A 193 6.99 3.25 -25.23
N THR A 194 5.97 3.79 -25.91
CA THR A 194 6.19 4.62 -27.10
C THR A 194 6.78 5.99 -26.72
N PRO A 195 7.54 6.67 -27.61
CA PRO A 195 8.01 8.02 -27.35
C PRO A 195 6.88 9.01 -27.01
N GLU A 196 5.71 8.85 -27.63
CA GLU A 196 4.53 9.66 -27.32
C GLU A 196 4.00 9.38 -25.91
N ALA A 197 3.93 8.12 -25.47
CA ALA A 197 3.56 7.77 -24.11
C ALA A 197 4.53 8.40 -23.09
N GLU A 198 5.83 8.30 -23.34
CA GLU A 198 6.87 8.91 -22.50
C GLU A 198 6.74 10.45 -22.43
N GLU A 199 6.59 11.13 -23.58
CA GLU A 199 6.41 12.58 -23.63
C GLU A 199 5.16 13.04 -22.86
N LYS A 200 4.09 12.25 -22.92
CA LYS A 200 2.85 12.49 -22.18
C LYS A 200 2.92 12.06 -20.71
N GLY A 201 4.08 11.59 -20.23
CA GLY A 201 4.31 11.24 -18.83
C GLY A 201 3.66 9.92 -18.40
N ILE A 202 3.41 9.01 -19.34
CA ILE A 202 2.92 7.66 -19.03
C ILE A 202 4.04 6.85 -18.40
N ILE A 203 3.76 6.24 -17.25
CA ILE A 203 4.69 5.33 -16.57
C ILE A 203 3.91 4.07 -16.19
N TYR A 204 4.10 3.01 -16.97
CA TYR A 204 3.63 1.68 -16.62
C TYR A 204 4.59 1.03 -15.62
N LEU A 205 4.04 0.47 -14.54
CA LEU A 205 4.79 -0.18 -13.47
C LEU A 205 4.28 -1.60 -13.27
N CYS A 206 5.19 -2.57 -13.16
CA CYS A 206 4.82 -3.97 -13.00
C CYS A 206 5.65 -4.66 -11.93
N HIS A 207 5.20 -4.56 -10.68
CA HIS A 207 5.87 -5.14 -9.51
C HIS A 207 7.29 -4.60 -9.33
N GLU A 208 7.41 -3.29 -9.22
CA GLU A 208 8.70 -2.59 -9.10
C GLU A 208 8.61 -1.39 -8.15
N ALA A 209 9.78 -1.00 -7.62
CA ALA A 209 9.96 0.27 -6.92
C ALA A 209 10.56 1.33 -7.86
N ARG A 210 10.10 2.57 -7.78
CA ARG A 210 10.62 3.67 -8.58
C ARG A 210 10.65 4.98 -7.78
N THR A 211 11.73 5.74 -7.94
CA THR A 211 11.81 7.13 -7.46
C THR A 211 11.43 8.04 -8.61
N LEU A 212 10.44 8.91 -8.39
CA LEU A 212 9.90 9.83 -9.37
C LEU A 212 10.27 11.26 -8.98
N LYS A 213 10.75 12.04 -9.95
CA LYS A 213 11.08 13.46 -9.78
C LYS A 213 10.23 14.28 -10.74
N LEU A 214 9.49 15.25 -10.21
CA LEU A 214 8.73 16.21 -11.02
C LEU A 214 9.63 17.36 -11.46
N LYS A 215 9.19 18.08 -12.50
CA LYS A 215 9.89 19.24 -13.09
C LYS A 215 10.21 20.33 -12.07
N ASP A 216 9.38 20.48 -11.03
CA ASP A 216 9.56 21.48 -9.98
C ASP A 216 10.42 21.02 -8.78
N GLY A 217 11.05 19.85 -8.92
CA GLY A 217 12.00 19.29 -7.96
C GLY A 217 11.40 18.40 -6.86
N ARG A 218 10.07 18.25 -6.81
CA ARG A 218 9.41 17.31 -5.89
C ARG A 218 9.82 15.88 -6.21
N VAL A 219 10.10 15.09 -5.18
CA VAL A 219 10.50 13.68 -5.29
C VAL A 219 9.55 12.80 -4.49
N ILE A 220 9.15 11.67 -5.06
CA ILE A 220 8.31 10.67 -4.40
C ILE A 220 8.78 9.25 -4.74
N LYS A 221 8.84 8.37 -3.74
CA LYS A 221 9.21 6.96 -3.90
C LYS A 221 7.96 6.09 -3.91
N VAL A 222 7.80 5.30 -4.97
CA VAL A 222 6.63 4.45 -5.14
C VAL A 222 7.04 2.98 -5.25
N PHE A 223 6.19 2.09 -4.73
CA PHE A 223 6.20 0.66 -5.09
C PHE A 223 4.85 0.34 -5.73
N ALA A 224 4.87 -0.34 -6.86
CA ALA A 224 3.66 -0.55 -7.66
C ALA A 224 3.56 -1.98 -8.18
N SER A 225 2.41 -2.63 -8.03
CA SER A 225 2.23 -4.02 -8.44
C SER A 225 0.80 -4.37 -8.88
N PRO A 226 0.62 -5.09 -10.01
CA PRO A 226 -0.69 -5.53 -10.48
C PRO A 226 -1.21 -6.78 -9.76
N LEU A 227 -0.39 -7.41 -8.91
CA LEU A 227 -0.65 -8.75 -8.38
C LEU A 227 -1.84 -8.78 -7.43
N SER A 228 -2.64 -9.85 -7.53
CA SER A 228 -3.77 -10.13 -6.64
C SER A 228 -3.81 -11.61 -6.24
N PRO A 229 -4.12 -11.96 -4.97
CA PRO A 229 -4.31 -13.35 -4.59
C PRO A 229 -5.43 -13.99 -5.42
N SER A 230 -5.14 -15.09 -6.11
CA SER A 230 -6.12 -15.89 -6.86
C SER A 230 -5.72 -17.36 -6.86
N GLU A 231 -6.66 -18.24 -6.51
CA GLU A 231 -6.44 -19.69 -6.43
C GLU A 231 -6.75 -20.42 -7.74
N ASP A 232 -7.53 -19.80 -8.63
CA ASP A 232 -8.16 -20.49 -9.76
C ASP A 232 -7.45 -20.27 -11.10
N GLY A 233 -6.47 -19.35 -11.14
CA GLY A 233 -5.76 -18.94 -12.35
C GLY A 233 -6.69 -18.45 -13.46
N LEU A 234 -7.93 -18.04 -13.14
CA LEU A 234 -8.93 -17.62 -14.12
C LEU A 234 -8.70 -16.21 -14.63
N TRP A 235 -7.97 -15.40 -13.87
CA TRP A 235 -7.65 -14.01 -14.18
C TRP A 235 -6.16 -13.76 -14.19
N GLY A 236 -5.73 -12.75 -14.95
CA GLY A 236 -4.32 -12.38 -15.02
C GLY A 236 -3.82 -11.73 -13.74
N PHE A 237 -2.51 -11.71 -13.56
CA PHE A 237 -1.80 -11.22 -12.38
C PHE A 237 -2.24 -11.90 -11.07
N GLY A 238 -2.82 -13.09 -11.18
CA GLY A 238 -3.17 -13.94 -10.05
C GLY A 238 -1.94 -14.68 -9.51
N TYR A 239 -1.83 -14.78 -8.19
CA TYR A 239 -0.86 -15.66 -7.54
C TYR A 239 -1.53 -16.44 -6.40
N PRO A 240 -1.10 -17.69 -6.13
CA PRO A 240 -1.66 -18.49 -5.05
C PRO A 240 -1.36 -17.86 -3.69
N GLU A 241 -2.27 -18.01 -2.72
CA GLU A 241 -2.03 -17.47 -1.39
C GLU A 241 -0.80 -18.14 -0.73
N PRO A 242 0.21 -17.36 -0.30
CA PRO A 242 1.43 -17.93 0.24
C PRO A 242 1.28 -18.37 1.71
N GLU A 243 2.22 -19.18 2.18
CA GLU A 243 2.22 -19.68 3.56
C GLU A 243 2.59 -18.62 4.60
N TYR A 244 3.40 -17.63 4.23
CA TYR A 244 3.88 -16.54 5.08
C TYR A 244 4.43 -15.36 4.25
N LEU A 245 4.66 -14.21 4.89
CA LEU A 245 5.01 -12.94 4.24
C LEU A 245 6.23 -13.05 3.32
N GLU A 246 7.29 -13.72 3.77
CA GLU A 246 8.56 -13.86 3.04
C GLU A 246 8.44 -14.68 1.75
N ARG A 247 7.35 -15.46 1.61
CA ARG A 247 6.99 -16.15 0.35
C ARG A 247 5.98 -15.39 -0.49
N SER A 248 5.48 -14.26 0.00
CA SER A 248 4.58 -13.40 -0.74
C SER A 248 5.37 -12.44 -1.64
N PRO A 249 4.76 -11.90 -2.71
CA PRO A 249 5.35 -10.84 -3.50
C PRO A 249 5.69 -9.58 -2.68
N TRP A 250 5.07 -9.40 -1.51
CA TRP A 250 5.15 -8.18 -0.71
C TRP A 250 6.35 -8.14 0.24
N ALA A 251 7.15 -9.20 0.30
CA ALA A 251 8.29 -9.32 1.21
C ALA A 251 9.35 -8.23 1.01
N ASN A 252 9.49 -7.74 -0.22
CA ASN A 252 10.60 -6.87 -0.63
C ASN A 252 10.17 -5.45 -0.99
N ILE A 253 9.02 -4.99 -0.49
CA ILE A 253 8.66 -3.57 -0.63
C ILE A 253 9.70 -2.73 0.13
N PRO A 254 10.38 -1.77 -0.50
CA PRO A 254 11.39 -0.95 0.18
C PRO A 254 10.80 -0.18 1.36
N GLU A 255 11.49 -0.20 2.50
CA GLU A 255 11.02 0.43 3.75
C GLU A 255 10.82 1.95 3.65
N ASP A 256 11.52 2.60 2.71
CA ASP A 256 11.46 4.05 2.48
C ASP A 256 10.41 4.46 1.42
N THR A 257 9.52 3.55 1.03
CA THR A 257 8.44 3.80 0.08
C THR A 257 7.43 4.82 0.62
N ASP A 258 7.17 5.90 -0.14
CA ASP A 258 6.16 6.91 0.22
C ASP A 258 4.74 6.44 -0.16
N VAL A 259 4.61 5.82 -1.33
CA VAL A 259 3.31 5.38 -1.87
C VAL A 259 3.38 3.94 -2.36
N VAL A 260 2.49 3.10 -1.85
CA VAL A 260 2.28 1.74 -2.37
C VAL A 260 1.04 1.75 -3.27
N ILE A 261 1.16 1.21 -4.48
CA ILE A 261 0.08 1.11 -5.46
C ILE A 261 -0.10 -0.38 -5.77
N THR A 262 -1.25 -0.95 -5.42
CA THR A 262 -1.54 -2.36 -5.73
C THR A 262 -2.90 -2.49 -6.33
N HIS A 263 -3.14 -3.49 -7.18
CA HIS A 263 -4.51 -3.71 -7.64
C HIS A 263 -5.38 -4.24 -6.50
N THR A 264 -4.90 -5.28 -5.80
CA THR A 264 -5.58 -5.85 -4.63
C THR A 264 -5.52 -4.92 -3.40
N PRO A 265 -6.60 -4.81 -2.60
CA PRO A 265 -6.55 -4.13 -1.32
C PRO A 265 -5.82 -4.98 -0.26
N ALA A 266 -5.37 -4.32 0.81
CA ALA A 266 -4.91 -5.00 2.00
C ALA A 266 -6.09 -5.58 2.78
N ARG A 267 -5.91 -6.74 3.42
CA ARG A 267 -7.00 -7.39 4.15
C ARG A 267 -7.57 -6.49 5.25
N TYR A 268 -8.89 -6.48 5.41
CA TYR A 268 -9.65 -5.66 6.37
C TYR A 268 -9.65 -4.14 6.11
N HIS A 269 -8.99 -3.70 5.04
CA HIS A 269 -8.83 -2.30 4.70
C HIS A 269 -9.46 -2.03 3.34
N LEU A 270 -10.69 -1.51 3.36
CA LEU A 270 -11.47 -1.18 2.16
C LEU A 270 -11.64 -2.36 1.17
N ASP A 271 -11.83 -3.58 1.69
CA ASP A 271 -11.81 -4.84 0.94
C ASP A 271 -13.07 -5.72 1.12
N ALA A 272 -14.08 -5.20 1.80
CA ALA A 272 -15.34 -5.91 2.02
C ALA A 272 -16.22 -5.89 0.76
N SER A 273 -16.74 -7.06 0.38
CA SER A 273 -17.75 -7.21 -0.66
C SER A 273 -18.94 -8.03 -0.15
N PRO A 274 -20.03 -7.38 0.29
CA PRO A 274 -21.20 -8.06 0.85
C PRO A 274 -21.88 -9.03 -0.13
N ASP A 275 -21.76 -8.77 -1.43
CA ASP A 275 -22.32 -9.60 -2.49
C ASP A 275 -21.55 -10.92 -2.68
N PHE A 276 -20.30 -10.98 -2.18
CA PHE A 276 -19.43 -12.15 -2.25
C PHE A 276 -18.99 -12.56 -0.83
N PRO A 277 -19.89 -13.15 -0.03
CA PRO A 277 -19.63 -13.48 1.37
C PRO A 277 -18.58 -14.58 1.56
N ALA A 278 -18.29 -15.36 0.52
CA ALA A 278 -17.21 -16.36 0.47
C ALA A 278 -15.82 -15.71 0.29
N GLY A 279 -15.61 -14.54 0.88
CA GLY A 279 -14.32 -13.85 0.85
C GLY A 279 -13.24 -14.64 1.57
N ARG A 280 -11.99 -14.18 1.42
CA ARG A 280 -10.82 -14.79 2.05
C ARG A 280 -10.84 -14.65 3.58
N GLY A 281 -11.70 -13.79 4.14
CA GLY A 281 -11.85 -13.59 5.57
C GLY A 281 -13.26 -13.31 6.09
N PRO A 282 -13.41 -13.18 7.42
CA PRO A 282 -14.68 -12.87 8.06
C PRO A 282 -15.31 -11.61 7.46
N GLY A 283 -16.64 -11.57 7.34
CA GLY A 283 -17.36 -10.38 6.88
C GLY A 283 -17.29 -10.12 5.37
N GLY A 284 -16.85 -11.10 4.57
CA GLY A 284 -16.75 -10.95 3.11
C GLY A 284 -15.57 -10.08 2.68
N ASN A 285 -14.47 -10.12 3.43
CA ASN A 285 -13.23 -9.42 3.13
C ASN A 285 -12.38 -10.24 2.14
N HIS A 286 -11.85 -9.58 1.11
CA HIS A 286 -11.11 -10.22 0.00
C HIS A 286 -9.66 -9.77 -0.13
N GLY A 287 -9.22 -8.81 0.69
CA GLY A 287 -7.88 -8.26 0.60
C GLY A 287 -6.79 -9.24 1.04
N CYS A 288 -5.56 -8.91 0.68
CA CYS A 288 -4.39 -9.74 0.95
C CYS A 288 -3.85 -9.53 2.38
N GLU A 289 -3.74 -10.61 3.15
CA GLU A 289 -3.19 -10.56 4.51
C GLU A 289 -1.70 -10.18 4.50
N TYR A 290 -0.91 -10.75 3.60
CA TYR A 290 0.53 -10.45 3.55
C TYR A 290 0.82 -9.05 3.03
N LEU A 291 -0.07 -8.47 2.21
CA LEU A 291 0.02 -7.06 1.86
C LEU A 291 -0.24 -6.19 3.10
N ARG A 292 -1.24 -6.52 3.93
CA ARG A 292 -1.49 -5.83 5.21
C ARG A 292 -0.27 -5.89 6.12
N GLN A 293 0.37 -7.06 6.22
CA GLN A 293 1.60 -7.24 7.00
C GLN A 293 2.78 -6.42 6.45
N ALA A 294 2.95 -6.39 5.13
CA ALA A 294 3.97 -5.57 4.48
C ALA A 294 3.72 -4.07 4.70
N LEU A 295 2.47 -3.61 4.60
CA LEU A 295 2.10 -2.22 4.89
C LEU A 295 2.32 -1.85 6.36
N TRP A 296 2.11 -2.77 7.30
CA TRP A 296 2.51 -2.56 8.69
C TRP A 296 4.03 -2.43 8.85
N GLY A 297 4.83 -3.13 8.05
CA GLY A 297 6.29 -3.05 8.05
C GLY A 297 6.83 -1.74 7.45
N VAL A 298 6.34 -1.38 6.26
CA VAL A 298 6.77 -0.22 5.46
C VAL A 298 6.14 1.08 5.96
N ARG A 299 4.84 1.05 6.31
CA ARG A 299 4.03 2.19 6.74
C ARG A 299 4.14 3.38 5.77
N PRO A 300 3.80 3.19 4.49
CA PRO A 300 3.84 4.25 3.50
C PRO A 300 2.87 5.37 3.89
N LEU A 301 3.07 6.58 3.38
CA LEU A 301 2.11 7.67 3.58
C LEU A 301 0.77 7.34 2.94
N LEU A 302 0.79 6.67 1.78
CA LEU A 302 -0.40 6.36 1.00
C LEU A 302 -0.34 4.93 0.46
N HIS A 303 -1.44 4.21 0.57
CA HIS A 303 -1.71 2.98 -0.17
C HIS A 303 -2.90 3.23 -1.10
N VAL A 304 -2.72 2.99 -2.40
CA VAL A 304 -3.78 3.12 -3.41
C VAL A 304 -4.07 1.75 -4.00
N CYS A 305 -5.35 1.37 -4.00
CA CYS A 305 -5.83 0.13 -4.58
C CYS A 305 -7.16 0.26 -5.31
N GLY A 306 -7.67 -0.87 -5.80
CA GLY A 306 -8.97 -0.99 -6.45
C GLY A 306 -9.56 -2.38 -6.23
N HIS A 307 -9.97 -3.04 -7.32
CA HIS A 307 -10.40 -4.44 -7.41
C HIS A 307 -11.73 -4.76 -6.71
N ILE A 308 -11.89 -4.36 -5.45
CA ILE A 308 -13.11 -4.56 -4.68
C ILE A 308 -13.96 -3.29 -4.74
N HIS A 309 -14.88 -3.23 -5.71
CA HIS A 309 -15.66 -2.01 -6.02
C HIS A 309 -16.49 -1.52 -4.83
N GLN A 310 -17.07 -2.43 -4.05
CA GLN A 310 -17.85 -2.09 -2.85
C GLN A 310 -16.98 -1.56 -1.70
N GLY A 311 -15.69 -1.87 -1.73
CA GLY A 311 -14.70 -1.40 -0.77
C GLY A 311 -14.29 0.06 -0.99
N ARG A 312 -14.69 0.69 -2.11
CA ARG A 312 -14.38 2.08 -2.44
C ARG A 312 -14.51 3.01 -1.22
N GLY A 313 -13.44 3.74 -0.93
CA GLY A 313 -13.43 4.66 0.20
C GLY A 313 -12.03 5.15 0.54
N VAL A 314 -11.96 5.81 1.69
CA VAL A 314 -10.72 6.31 2.28
C VAL A 314 -10.76 6.04 3.77
N GLU A 315 -9.64 5.57 4.31
CA GLU A 315 -9.44 5.44 5.75
C GLU A 315 -7.99 5.78 6.12
N LYS A 316 -7.80 6.17 7.37
CA LYS A 316 -6.48 6.37 7.96
C LYS A 316 -6.23 5.29 8.99
N VAL A 317 -5.14 4.56 8.83
CA VAL A 317 -4.72 3.48 9.71
C VAL A 317 -3.52 3.94 10.52
N ARG A 318 -3.56 3.73 11.84
CA ARG A 318 -2.43 3.91 12.74
C ARG A 318 -1.91 2.54 13.15
N TRP A 319 -0.63 2.30 12.94
CA TRP A 319 0.01 1.01 13.20
C TRP A 319 0.63 0.96 14.60
N ASP A 320 0.55 -0.20 15.26
CA ASP A 320 1.24 -0.46 16.52
C ASP A 320 2.68 -0.87 16.24
N THR A 321 3.62 0.02 16.53
CA THR A 321 5.06 -0.22 16.37
C THR A 321 5.80 -0.34 17.69
N GLU A 322 5.09 -0.20 18.82
CA GLU A 322 5.67 -0.15 20.15
C GLU A 322 5.63 -1.53 20.83
N GLN A 323 4.62 -2.35 20.52
CA GLN A 323 4.47 -3.69 21.10
C GLN A 323 5.32 -4.74 20.40
N ARG A 324 6.52 -5.00 20.93
CA ARG A 324 7.49 -5.96 20.37
C ARG A 324 6.98 -7.38 20.15
N HIS A 325 5.97 -7.82 20.90
CA HIS A 325 5.43 -9.19 20.83
C HIS A 325 4.15 -9.31 20.01
N VAL A 326 3.60 -8.19 19.51
CA VAL A 326 2.37 -8.18 18.71
C VAL A 326 2.67 -7.50 17.38
N LYS A 327 2.91 -8.31 16.35
CA LYS A 327 3.17 -7.80 14.99
C LYS A 327 1.87 -7.53 14.25
N TYR A 328 1.95 -6.66 13.25
CA TYR A 328 0.87 -6.41 12.27
C TYR A 328 -0.42 -5.91 12.89
N LYS A 329 -0.34 -5.16 13.99
CA LYS A 329 -1.51 -4.64 14.68
C LYS A 329 -1.79 -3.21 14.29
N GLU A 330 -3.06 -2.93 14.05
CA GLU A 330 -3.63 -1.60 13.94
C GLU A 330 -4.02 -1.10 15.35
N ILE A 331 -3.59 0.12 15.70
CA ILE A 331 -4.06 0.84 16.90
C ILE A 331 -5.44 1.44 16.63
N GLU A 332 -5.59 2.07 15.46
CA GLU A 332 -6.79 2.82 15.10
C GLU A 332 -7.02 2.72 13.59
N VAL A 333 -8.28 2.58 13.19
CA VAL A 333 -8.73 2.72 11.80
C VAL A 333 -9.85 3.76 11.78
N LYS A 334 -9.61 4.89 11.12
CA LYS A 334 -10.57 5.99 11.00
C LYS A 334 -11.03 6.10 9.55
N ARG A 335 -12.29 5.79 9.27
CA ARG A 335 -12.91 6.07 7.96
C ARG A 335 -13.02 7.58 7.76
N ILE A 336 -12.65 8.05 6.56
CA ILE A 336 -12.79 9.44 6.16
C ILE A 336 -13.98 9.52 5.22
N GLU A 337 -14.99 10.28 5.62
CA GLU A 337 -16.19 10.50 4.82
C GLU A 337 -15.97 11.61 3.80
N ASP A 338 -16.57 11.42 2.63
CA ASP A 338 -16.61 12.44 1.61
C ASP A 338 -17.60 13.54 2.00
N PRO A 339 -17.15 14.80 2.17
CA PRO A 339 -18.04 15.89 2.58
C PRO A 339 -19.08 16.28 1.53
N PHE A 340 -18.96 15.78 0.29
CA PHE A 340 -19.88 16.07 -0.81
C PHE A 340 -20.30 14.80 -1.58
N PRO A 341 -21.08 13.90 -0.95
CA PRO A 341 -21.41 12.60 -1.53
C PRO A 341 -22.36 12.69 -2.74
N ASP A 342 -23.23 13.71 -2.79
CA ASP A 342 -24.28 13.86 -3.82
C ASP A 342 -23.77 14.43 -5.16
N LYS A 343 -22.52 14.14 -5.55
CA LYS A 343 -21.89 14.56 -6.82
C LYS A 343 -21.74 16.07 -7.03
N ALA A 344 -22.13 16.90 -6.06
CA ALA A 344 -21.98 18.37 -6.12
C ALA A 344 -20.52 18.80 -6.38
N ARG A 345 -19.55 17.99 -5.92
CA ARG A 345 -18.16 18.07 -6.36
C ARG A 345 -17.78 16.82 -7.14
N ARG A 346 -17.09 17.02 -8.26
CA ARG A 346 -16.58 15.97 -9.16
C ARG A 346 -15.36 15.20 -8.61
N GLN A 347 -15.00 15.40 -7.33
CA GLN A 347 -13.87 14.74 -6.67
C GLN A 347 -14.14 14.51 -5.18
N PHE A 348 -13.48 13.50 -4.60
CA PHE A 348 -13.34 13.31 -3.16
C PHE A 348 -11.95 13.79 -2.74
N LEU A 349 -11.84 15.01 -2.19
CA LEU A 349 -10.55 15.57 -1.77
C LEU A 349 -10.23 15.21 -0.31
N VAL A 350 -9.05 14.63 -0.11
CA VAL A 350 -8.43 14.34 1.19
C VAL A 350 -7.19 15.23 1.34
N ASP A 351 -7.32 16.26 2.17
CA ASP A 351 -6.23 17.22 2.44
C ASP A 351 -5.43 16.79 3.67
N THR A 352 -4.35 16.03 3.43
CA THR A 352 -3.48 15.54 4.52
C THR A 352 -2.45 16.58 4.95
N VAL A 353 -2.34 17.70 4.23
CA VAL A 353 -1.46 18.81 4.61
C VAL A 353 -2.10 19.67 5.69
N ARG A 354 -3.42 19.87 5.64
CA ARG A 354 -4.13 20.80 6.54
C ARG A 354 -5.08 20.15 7.52
N ARG A 355 -5.71 19.01 7.19
CA ARG A 355 -6.79 18.43 8.00
C ARG A 355 -6.46 17.03 8.48
N GLU A 356 -6.27 16.11 7.54
CA GLU A 356 -6.07 14.68 7.85
C GLU A 356 -4.58 14.36 7.86
N ARG A 357 -3.82 15.05 8.73
CA ARG A 357 -2.36 14.87 8.81
C ARG A 357 -2.01 13.40 9.06
N ILE A 358 -0.96 12.96 8.37
CA ILE A 358 -0.40 11.60 8.43
C ILE A 358 0.95 11.70 9.13
N GLU A 359 1.11 10.93 10.20
CA GLU A 359 2.40 10.78 10.86
C GLU A 359 3.25 9.72 10.14
N ARG A 360 4.27 10.18 9.40
CA ARG A 360 5.19 9.29 8.64
C ARG A 360 5.76 8.19 9.54
N GLY A 361 5.72 6.96 9.05
CA GLY A 361 6.25 5.79 9.77
C GLY A 361 5.36 5.30 10.93
N LYS A 362 4.18 5.90 11.14
CA LYS A 362 3.16 5.40 12.09
C LYS A 362 1.79 5.27 11.48
N GLU A 363 1.45 6.10 10.51
CA GLU A 363 0.13 6.13 9.89
C GLU A 363 0.23 5.95 8.37
N THR A 364 -0.80 5.33 7.80
CA THR A 364 -0.99 5.16 6.37
C THR A 364 -2.40 5.59 6.00
N LEU A 365 -2.53 6.40 4.94
CA LEU A 365 -3.83 6.64 4.32
C LEU A 365 -4.09 5.52 3.30
N MET A 366 -5.16 4.77 3.50
CA MET A 366 -5.60 3.74 2.56
C MET A 366 -6.68 4.31 1.65
N VAL A 367 -6.55 4.08 0.35
CA VAL A 367 -7.50 4.53 -0.67
C VAL A 367 -7.84 3.36 -1.56
N ASN A 368 -9.10 2.92 -1.52
CA ASN A 368 -9.67 2.12 -2.59
C ASN A 368 -10.30 3.07 -3.61
N ALA A 369 -9.59 3.22 -4.72
CA ALA A 369 -9.82 4.21 -5.77
C ALA A 369 -10.78 3.72 -6.87
N SER A 370 -11.42 2.56 -6.72
CA SER A 370 -12.37 2.03 -7.70
C SER A 370 -13.39 3.09 -8.10
N ILE A 371 -13.44 3.44 -9.39
CA ILE A 371 -14.46 4.32 -9.96
C ILE A 371 -15.70 3.51 -10.30
N ALA A 372 -15.57 2.23 -10.66
CA ALA A 372 -16.71 1.33 -10.69
C ALA A 372 -17.40 1.26 -9.32
N THR A 373 -18.75 1.22 -9.33
CA THR A 373 -19.56 1.01 -8.12
C THR A 373 -20.49 -0.18 -8.29
N GLY A 374 -20.68 -0.93 -7.20
CA GLY A 374 -21.44 -2.18 -7.18
C GLY A 374 -20.64 -3.39 -7.67
N SER A 375 -21.25 -4.57 -7.67
CA SER A 375 -20.61 -5.80 -8.16
C SER A 375 -20.36 -5.77 -9.67
N TRP A 376 -19.14 -6.14 -10.09
CA TRP A 376 -18.90 -6.52 -11.48
C TRP A 376 -19.53 -7.90 -11.78
N LYS A 377 -20.17 -8.04 -12.94
CA LYS A 377 -20.79 -9.29 -13.38
C LYS A 377 -20.38 -9.64 -14.80
N ARG A 378 -19.87 -10.86 -14.97
CA ARG A 378 -19.49 -11.41 -16.27
C ARG A 378 -20.69 -11.41 -17.22
N GLY A 379 -20.54 -10.76 -18.38
CA GLY A 379 -21.59 -10.69 -19.41
C GLY A 379 -22.52 -9.47 -19.33
N GLU A 380 -22.58 -8.75 -18.21
CA GLU A 380 -23.34 -7.48 -18.11
C GLU A 380 -22.52 -6.28 -18.64
N GLY A 381 -21.21 -6.45 -18.81
CA GLY A 381 -20.35 -5.55 -19.57
C GLY A 381 -19.86 -4.30 -18.83
N HIS A 382 -20.64 -3.70 -17.93
CA HIS A 382 -20.22 -2.48 -17.21
C HIS A 382 -20.87 -2.30 -15.81
N PRO A 383 -20.18 -1.62 -14.87
CA PRO A 383 -20.75 -1.17 -13.60
C PRO A 383 -21.96 -0.24 -13.81
N LYS A 384 -22.96 -0.32 -12.92
CA LYS A 384 -24.22 0.46 -13.04
C LYS A 384 -24.08 1.94 -12.70
N ALA A 385 -23.03 2.31 -11.97
CA ALA A 385 -22.73 3.69 -11.63
C ALA A 385 -21.23 3.88 -11.43
N TRP A 386 -20.80 5.15 -11.49
CA TRP A 386 -19.41 5.54 -11.38
C TRP A 386 -19.21 6.51 -10.21
N GLY A 387 -18.23 6.21 -9.38
CA GLY A 387 -17.70 7.07 -8.33
C GLY A 387 -16.86 8.21 -8.91
N LYS A 388 -16.44 9.12 -8.03
CA LYS A 388 -15.58 10.24 -8.39
C LYS A 388 -14.11 9.94 -8.06
N PRO A 389 -13.13 10.55 -8.75
CA PRO A 389 -11.72 10.40 -8.38
C PRO A 389 -11.47 10.77 -6.91
N VAL A 390 -10.62 10.00 -6.23
CA VAL A 390 -10.11 10.37 -4.91
C VAL A 390 -8.86 11.21 -5.13
N VAL A 391 -8.81 12.39 -4.55
CA VAL A 391 -7.69 13.33 -4.68
C VAL A 391 -7.03 13.46 -3.34
N VAL A 392 -5.72 13.22 -3.28
CA VAL A 392 -4.94 13.25 -2.04
C VAL A 392 -3.86 14.33 -2.17
N ASP A 393 -3.85 15.27 -1.24
CA ASP A 393 -2.75 16.24 -1.10
C ASP A 393 -1.75 15.70 -0.07
N LEU A 394 -0.56 15.29 -0.50
CA LEU A 394 0.54 14.85 0.37
C LEU A 394 1.62 15.93 0.51
N GLU A 395 2.42 15.83 1.57
CA GLU A 395 3.63 16.63 1.75
C GLU A 395 4.87 15.78 1.40
N VAL A 396 5.65 16.23 0.42
CA VAL A 396 6.81 15.49 -0.12
C VAL A 396 8.06 16.35 -0.15
N THR A 397 9.22 15.71 -0.17
CA THR A 397 10.51 16.38 -0.26
C THR A 397 10.70 17.03 -1.63
N CYS A 398 11.28 18.22 -1.65
CA CYS A 398 11.69 18.94 -2.85
C CYS A 398 13.21 19.09 -2.86
N VAL A 399 13.87 18.60 -3.91
CA VAL A 399 15.30 18.78 -4.10
C VAL A 399 15.52 20.02 -4.97
N THR A 400 16.07 21.08 -4.38
CA THR A 400 16.46 22.29 -5.14
C THR A 400 17.82 22.09 -5.80
N GLU A 401 18.02 22.65 -7.01
CA GLU A 401 19.23 22.48 -7.84
C GLU A 401 20.55 22.76 -7.11
N THR A 402 20.55 23.56 -6.03
CA THR A 402 21.74 23.86 -5.22
C THR A 402 22.33 22.64 -4.49
N VAL A 403 21.58 21.55 -4.36
CA VAL A 403 22.05 20.28 -3.76
C VAL A 403 22.72 19.37 -4.80
N GLN A 404 22.38 19.53 -6.08
CA GLN A 404 22.81 18.64 -7.15
C GLN A 404 24.32 18.79 -7.46
N GLU A 405 24.86 20.01 -7.42
CA GLU A 405 26.30 20.26 -7.56
C GLU A 405 27.13 19.70 -6.39
N THR A 406 26.54 19.56 -5.20
CA THR A 406 27.26 19.07 -4.01
C THR A 406 27.36 17.54 -4.03
N LEU A 407 26.30 16.84 -4.45
CA LEU A 407 26.31 15.38 -4.61
C LEU A 407 27.23 14.94 -5.75
N GLU A 408 27.18 15.62 -6.91
CA GLU A 408 28.04 15.30 -8.06
C GLU A 408 29.53 15.60 -7.80
N ARG A 409 29.84 16.65 -7.03
CA ARG A 409 31.23 16.93 -6.58
C ARG A 409 31.72 15.93 -5.53
N SER A 410 30.85 15.46 -4.64
CA SER A 410 31.23 14.47 -3.63
C SER A 410 31.54 13.08 -4.23
N GLY A 411 30.84 12.69 -5.30
CA GLY A 411 31.10 11.45 -6.03
C GLY A 411 32.37 11.47 -6.87
N ARG A 412 32.78 12.64 -7.41
CA ARG A 412 34.04 12.79 -8.17
C ARG A 412 35.29 12.91 -7.31
N ALA A 413 35.16 13.21 -6.01
CA ALA A 413 36.31 13.38 -5.12
C ALA A 413 36.88 12.04 -4.57
N GLN A 414 36.25 10.90 -4.85
CA GLN A 414 36.69 9.58 -4.35
C GLN A 414 37.45 8.71 -5.37
N GLU A 415 37.60 9.12 -6.62
CA GLU A 415 38.49 8.43 -7.56
C GLU A 415 39.93 8.98 -7.45
N GLN A 416 40.70 8.44 -6.49
CA GLN A 416 42.16 8.51 -6.60
C GLN A 416 42.65 7.51 -7.67
N PRO A 417 43.61 7.90 -8.53
CA PRO A 417 44.14 7.02 -9.55
C PRO A 417 44.91 5.85 -8.90
N ARG A 418 44.53 4.61 -9.28
CA ARG A 418 45.25 3.40 -8.86
C ARG A 418 46.71 3.45 -9.34
N PRO A 419 47.70 3.06 -8.53
CA PRO A 419 49.08 2.98 -8.97
C PRO A 419 49.26 1.85 -10.00
N ARG A 420 50.09 2.10 -11.02
CA ARG A 420 50.45 1.11 -12.04
C ARG A 420 51.18 -0.07 -11.38
N PRO A 421 50.92 -1.33 -11.81
CA PRO A 421 51.66 -2.47 -11.30
C PRO A 421 53.10 -2.45 -11.84
N SER A 422 54.06 -2.64 -10.94
CA SER A 422 55.44 -2.93 -11.27
C SER A 422 55.66 -4.44 -11.30
N TRP A 423 56.26 -4.91 -12.40
CA TRP A 423 56.71 -6.26 -12.77
C TRP A 423 55.65 -7.16 -13.41
#